data_AF-A0A936M9U6-F1
#
_entry.id   AF-A0A936M9U6-F1
#
_cell.length_a   1.000
_cell.length_b   1.000
_cell.length_c   1.000
_cell.angle_alpha   90.00
_cell.angle_beta   90.00
_cell.angle_gamma   90.00
#
_symmetry.space_group_name_H-M   'P 1'
#
loop_
_entity.id
_entity.type
_entity.pdbx_description
1 polymer ?
#
loop_
_entity_poly.entity_id
_entity_poly.type
_entity_poly.pdbx_seq_one_letter_code
_entity_poly.pdbx_strand_id
1 'polypeptide(L)'
;MLKSNFLCRVLFAALIVSFGSSVLVAQKDKDRPSQDPTDKARTVKEELNKAYKRWLSEDVAYIITKEERRAFMALQTDEERENFIENFWRRRDPNPDTEENEFREEYYERIAYANERFTSGIPGWRTDRGRIYIAWGKPDSIESHPAGGSYERPSYEGGGSTSTYPFEIWFYRHLDGVGDGIEIEFVDPTGSGEYRIARNANEKDALLMVPGGGLTLAESLGLANKADRISGVNINNTFQREQDTPFRRLEIINNLSRPPQVKFGDLAGITSSDSVIDNNPLNFDLRVDFFRQSEDRVIVTFTVQTANKELQFADEGGLQTAKINIFGRITAVSGKRSGIFEDAVTTYATREELTEARDRKSVYQKAIALTPGTYKVDVVVRDVGTGNRGIVNQGFSVPRYDDKLLSTSSLVLAATLRTTDDRDIGGMFIIGGAKVIPNLEGTYKRGQDVGVYLQVYNAGIDQTTLRPAVDVEYVLSKGGKEVLRQSEDWSGLSDSGQRLTLARLLPTTALETGDYEIKVLTKDRVGGQVIENKGKFTIVQ
;
A
#
# COMPACT_ATOMS: atom_id res chain seq x y z
N MET A 1 -69.34 53.57 -62.27
CA MET A 1 -70.31 54.45 -61.56
C MET A 1 -70.25 54.08 -60.08
N LEU A 2 -69.87 54.89 -59.09
CA LEU A 2 -69.42 56.28 -58.96
C LEU A 2 -68.25 56.28 -57.93
N LYS A 3 -67.32 57.22 -58.06
CA LYS A 3 -66.05 57.40 -57.29
C LYS A 3 -66.26 57.94 -55.88
N SER A 4 -65.22 57.82 -55.02
CA SER A 4 -64.71 58.79 -54.01
C SER A 4 -63.96 58.03 -52.88
N ASN A 5 -62.84 58.39 -52.25
CA ASN A 5 -61.83 59.46 -52.33
C ASN A 5 -60.64 59.08 -51.39
N PHE A 6 -59.41 59.21 -51.90
CA PHE A 6 -58.25 59.95 -51.33
C PHE A 6 -57.55 59.62 -49.99
N LEU A 7 -56.21 59.70 -50.08
CA LEU A 7 -55.08 59.58 -49.14
C LEU A 7 -55.24 60.20 -47.74
N CYS A 8 -54.54 59.63 -46.72
CA CYS A 8 -53.34 60.23 -46.10
C CYS A 8 -52.65 59.32 -45.05
N ARG A 9 -51.32 59.44 -44.94
CA ARG A 9 -50.40 58.84 -43.93
C ARG A 9 -50.41 59.67 -42.63
N VAL A 10 -49.98 59.09 -41.49
CA VAL A 10 -49.08 59.69 -40.46
C VAL A 10 -48.69 58.64 -39.39
N LEU A 11 -47.47 58.81 -38.86
CA LEU A 11 -46.65 57.97 -37.97
C LEU A 11 -46.85 58.21 -36.46
N PHE A 12 -46.37 57.22 -35.67
CA PHE A 12 -45.78 57.25 -34.30
C PHE A 12 -46.62 57.69 -33.08
N ALA A 13 -46.72 56.82 -32.06
CA ALA A 13 -45.87 56.84 -30.84
C ALA A 13 -46.37 55.94 -29.68
N ALA A 14 -45.38 55.35 -29.00
CA ALA A 14 -45.26 55.05 -27.55
C ALA A 14 -45.94 53.84 -26.86
N LEU A 15 -45.05 53.07 -26.23
CA LEU A 15 -45.17 52.05 -25.18
C LEU A 15 -46.19 52.37 -24.05
N ILE A 16 -46.76 51.31 -23.45
CA ILE A 16 -46.57 50.90 -22.04
C ILE A 16 -47.27 49.53 -21.85
N VAL A 17 -46.51 48.51 -21.43
CA VAL A 17 -47.02 47.22 -20.95
C VAL A 17 -46.76 47.15 -19.45
N SER A 18 -47.83 47.04 -18.66
CA SER A 18 -47.77 46.59 -17.28
C SER A 18 -48.85 45.53 -17.08
N PHE A 19 -48.40 44.33 -16.71
CA PHE A 19 -49.27 43.20 -16.39
C PHE A 19 -49.60 43.25 -14.90
N GLY A 20 -50.89 43.40 -14.59
CA GLY A 20 -51.48 43.25 -13.27
C GLY A 20 -52.67 42.31 -13.36
N SER A 21 -52.63 41.27 -12.54
CA SER A 21 -53.53 40.12 -12.42
C SER A 21 -54.99 40.43 -12.12
N SER A 22 -55.90 39.62 -12.65
CA SER A 22 -57.21 39.35 -12.02
C SER A 22 -57.72 37.94 -12.37
N VAL A 23 -58.00 37.19 -11.31
CA VAL A 23 -58.65 35.88 -11.26
C VAL A 23 -60.14 36.06 -11.53
N LEU A 24 -60.75 35.17 -12.32
CA LEU A 24 -62.17 34.79 -12.18
C LEU A 24 -62.39 33.36 -12.70
N VAL A 25 -63.23 32.64 -11.98
CA VAL A 25 -63.41 31.18 -11.98
C VAL A 25 -64.57 30.75 -12.88
N ALA A 26 -64.38 29.58 -13.49
CA ALA A 26 -65.33 28.58 -13.98
C ALA A 26 -66.29 28.90 -15.15
N GLN A 27 -66.06 28.20 -16.27
CA GLN A 27 -67.10 27.35 -16.86
C GLN A 27 -66.46 26.19 -17.63
N LYS A 28 -66.98 24.99 -17.37
CA LYS A 28 -66.52 23.69 -17.86
C LYS A 28 -67.40 23.32 -19.05
N ASP A 29 -66.82 23.19 -20.24
CA ASP A 29 -67.45 22.43 -21.32
C ASP A 29 -66.45 21.49 -21.99
N LYS A 30 -66.95 20.28 -22.21
CA LYS A 30 -66.26 19.05 -22.60
C LYS A 30 -65.88 19.09 -24.08
N ASP A 31 -64.61 18.79 -24.37
CA ASP A 31 -64.17 17.81 -25.38
C ASP A 31 -62.69 18.00 -25.70
N ARG A 32 -61.83 17.39 -24.87
CA ARG A 32 -60.45 16.97 -25.20
C ARG A 32 -60.15 15.70 -24.40
N PRO A 33 -59.49 14.69 -24.98
CA PRO A 33 -59.19 13.45 -24.28
C PRO A 33 -58.30 13.77 -23.06
N SER A 34 -58.72 13.31 -21.88
CA SER A 34 -57.95 13.49 -20.65
C SER A 34 -56.66 12.68 -20.76
N GLN A 35 -55.53 13.37 -20.88
CA GLN A 35 -54.26 12.78 -20.43
C GLN A 35 -54.37 12.61 -18.92
N ASP A 36 -54.52 11.36 -18.52
CA ASP A 36 -54.50 10.94 -17.13
C ASP A 36 -53.16 11.37 -16.50
N PRO A 37 -53.15 12.18 -15.43
CA PRO A 37 -51.91 12.59 -14.76
C PRO A 37 -51.24 11.46 -13.96
N THR A 38 -51.65 10.21 -14.17
CA THR A 38 -51.00 9.01 -13.62
C THR A 38 -49.81 8.52 -14.45
N ASP A 39 -49.56 9.06 -15.64
CA ASP A 39 -48.47 8.64 -16.53
C ASP A 39 -47.14 9.39 -16.33
N LYS A 40 -46.87 9.82 -15.09
CA LYS A 40 -45.48 9.97 -14.64
C LYS A 40 -45.11 8.67 -13.96
N ALA A 41 -44.31 7.85 -14.64
CA ALA A 41 -43.61 6.75 -14.02
C ALA A 41 -42.96 7.25 -12.72
N ARG A 42 -43.59 6.94 -11.58
CA ARG A 42 -42.92 7.05 -10.29
C ARG A 42 -41.68 6.19 -10.45
N THR A 43 -40.50 6.79 -10.40
CA THR A 43 -39.26 6.06 -10.19
C THR A 43 -39.38 5.43 -8.82
N VAL A 44 -40.02 4.25 -8.76
CA VAL A 44 -40.03 3.40 -7.59
C VAL A 44 -38.58 2.95 -7.47
N LYS A 45 -37.80 3.65 -6.64
CA LYS A 45 -36.56 3.06 -6.13
C LYS A 45 -36.99 1.76 -5.49
N GLU A 46 -36.63 0.64 -6.10
CA GLU A 46 -36.81 -0.68 -5.53
C GLU A 46 -36.27 -0.62 -4.09
N GLU A 47 -37.15 -0.78 -3.10
CA GLU A 47 -36.80 -0.71 -1.70
C GLU A 47 -35.69 -1.74 -1.45
N LEU A 48 -34.49 -1.27 -1.08
CA LEU A 48 -33.35 -2.12 -0.81
C LEU A 48 -33.80 -3.24 0.15
N ASN A 49 -33.67 -4.50 -0.29
CA ASN A 49 -34.07 -5.69 0.47
C ASN A 49 -33.54 -5.58 1.91
N LYS A 50 -34.35 -5.99 2.90
CA LYS A 50 -34.03 -5.92 4.33
C LYS A 50 -32.67 -6.56 4.65
N ALA A 51 -32.30 -7.62 3.92
CA ALA A 51 -31.00 -8.27 4.03
C ALA A 51 -29.83 -7.32 3.68
N TYR A 52 -29.87 -6.64 2.54
CA TYR A 52 -28.82 -5.71 2.12
C TYR A 52 -28.75 -4.45 2.99
N LYS A 53 -29.90 -3.95 3.44
CA LYS A 53 -29.93 -2.86 4.43
C LYS A 53 -29.17 -3.27 5.69
N ARG A 54 -29.44 -4.47 6.20
CA ARG A 54 -28.80 -5.02 7.39
C ARG A 54 -27.29 -5.22 7.18
N TRP A 55 -26.89 -5.86 6.08
CA TRP A 55 -25.48 -6.06 5.75
C TRP A 55 -24.71 -4.73 5.74
N LEU A 56 -25.28 -3.70 5.11
CA LEU A 56 -24.65 -2.38 4.97
C LEU A 56 -24.61 -1.57 6.28
N SER A 57 -25.59 -1.75 7.16
CA SER A 57 -25.75 -0.96 8.40
C SER A 57 -25.24 -1.63 9.65
N GLU A 58 -25.20 -2.96 9.67
CA GLU A 58 -24.79 -3.77 10.83
C GLU A 58 -23.49 -4.50 10.49
N ASP A 59 -23.53 -5.42 9.51
CA ASP A 59 -22.43 -6.35 9.27
C ASP A 59 -21.13 -5.61 8.92
N VAL A 60 -21.09 -4.83 7.84
CA VAL A 60 -19.84 -4.17 7.40
C VAL A 60 -19.67 -2.73 7.89
N ALA A 61 -20.45 -2.31 8.89
CA ALA A 61 -20.59 -0.91 9.29
C ALA A 61 -19.26 -0.21 9.62
N TYR A 62 -18.29 -0.95 10.15
CA TYR A 62 -17.00 -0.42 10.60
C TYR A 62 -15.85 -0.57 9.60
N ILE A 63 -16.06 -1.31 8.50
CA ILE A 63 -15.02 -1.60 7.50
C ILE A 63 -15.36 -1.09 6.10
N ILE A 64 -16.62 -0.71 5.85
CA ILE A 64 -17.04 -0.11 4.57
C ILE A 64 -16.70 1.38 4.52
N THR A 65 -16.08 1.81 3.42
CA THR A 65 -15.77 3.24 3.20
C THR A 65 -16.99 4.05 2.78
N LYS A 66 -16.89 5.38 2.82
CA LYS A 66 -17.98 6.27 2.39
C LYS A 66 -18.24 6.11 0.89
N GLU A 67 -17.17 5.93 0.12
CA GLU A 67 -17.18 5.76 -1.32
C GLU A 67 -17.83 4.42 -1.68
N GLU A 68 -17.46 3.35 -1.00
CA GLU A 68 -18.03 2.01 -1.17
C GLU A 68 -19.52 1.97 -0.81
N ARG A 69 -19.89 2.59 0.31
CA ARG A 69 -21.29 2.71 0.73
C ARG A 69 -22.12 3.45 -0.31
N ARG A 70 -21.59 4.54 -0.89
CA ARG A 70 -22.26 5.29 -1.94
C ARG A 70 -22.38 4.46 -3.23
N ALA A 71 -21.34 3.72 -3.60
CA ALA A 71 -21.37 2.84 -4.77
C ALA A 71 -22.43 1.74 -4.60
N PHE A 72 -22.46 1.06 -3.45
CA PHE A 72 -23.45 0.02 -3.16
C PHE A 72 -24.89 0.55 -3.20
N MET A 73 -25.14 1.75 -2.68
CA MET A 73 -26.47 2.39 -2.72
C MET A 73 -26.90 2.81 -4.13
N ALA A 74 -25.98 2.94 -5.08
CA ALA A 74 -26.28 3.31 -6.46
C ALA A 74 -26.65 2.10 -7.34
N LEU A 75 -26.36 0.88 -6.90
CA LEU A 75 -26.69 -0.36 -7.60
C LEU A 75 -28.21 -0.55 -7.67
N GLN A 76 -28.70 -0.98 -8.82
CA GLN A 76 -30.14 -1.09 -9.08
C GLN A 76 -30.66 -2.50 -8.85
N THR A 77 -29.88 -3.51 -9.25
CA THR A 77 -30.31 -4.91 -9.19
C THR A 77 -29.74 -5.66 -7.98
N ASP A 78 -30.38 -6.75 -7.59
CA ASP A 78 -29.90 -7.63 -6.53
C ASP A 78 -28.62 -8.39 -6.96
N GLU A 79 -28.52 -8.77 -8.23
CA GLU A 79 -27.31 -9.41 -8.79
C GLU A 79 -26.08 -8.50 -8.71
N GLU A 80 -26.24 -7.21 -9.03
CA GLU A 80 -25.17 -6.20 -8.88
C GLU A 80 -24.73 -6.08 -7.41
N ARG A 81 -25.67 -6.14 -6.46
CA ARG A 81 -25.40 -6.04 -5.02
C ARG A 81 -24.67 -7.28 -4.50
N GLU A 82 -25.09 -8.47 -4.89
CA GLU A 82 -24.40 -9.71 -4.53
C GLU A 82 -22.97 -9.73 -5.09
N ASN A 83 -22.80 -9.37 -6.36
CA ASN A 83 -21.47 -9.21 -6.97
C ASN A 83 -20.62 -8.17 -6.22
N PHE A 84 -21.22 -7.06 -5.76
CA PHE A 84 -20.51 -6.09 -4.94
C PHE A 84 -20.07 -6.69 -3.60
N ILE A 85 -20.93 -7.44 -2.92
CA ILE A 85 -20.64 -8.06 -1.61
C ILE A 85 -19.51 -9.10 -1.77
N GLU A 86 -19.55 -9.92 -2.82
CA GLU A 86 -18.50 -10.88 -3.12
C GLU A 86 -17.16 -10.17 -3.33
N ASN A 87 -17.14 -9.17 -4.20
CA ASN A 87 -15.95 -8.34 -4.44
C ASN A 87 -15.50 -7.58 -3.19
N PHE A 88 -16.45 -7.17 -2.33
CA PHE A 88 -16.21 -6.45 -1.09
C PHE A 88 -15.33 -7.26 -0.13
N TRP A 89 -15.63 -8.56 0.00
CA TRP A 89 -14.88 -9.49 0.83
C TRP A 89 -13.61 -9.97 0.13
N ARG A 90 -13.69 -10.32 -1.16
CA ARG A 90 -12.54 -10.82 -1.94
C ARG A 90 -11.34 -9.88 -1.90
N ARG A 91 -11.56 -8.56 -1.92
CA ARG A 91 -10.48 -7.56 -1.83
C ARG A 91 -9.90 -7.39 -0.41
N ARG A 92 -10.58 -7.88 0.61
CA ARG A 92 -10.12 -7.91 2.01
C ARG A 92 -9.62 -9.30 2.41
N ASP A 93 -9.62 -10.24 1.47
CA ASP A 93 -9.13 -11.58 1.65
C ASP A 93 -7.59 -11.59 1.77
N PRO A 94 -7.03 -11.96 2.92
CA PRO A 94 -5.58 -12.09 3.07
C PRO A 94 -5.05 -13.27 2.25
N ASN A 95 -5.90 -14.27 1.98
CA ASN A 95 -5.54 -15.50 1.31
C ASN A 95 -6.66 -15.95 0.36
N PRO A 96 -6.77 -15.34 -0.83
CA PRO A 96 -7.80 -15.67 -1.82
C PRO A 96 -7.60 -17.04 -2.52
N ASP A 97 -6.92 -17.98 -1.86
CA ASP A 97 -6.70 -19.37 -2.26
C ASP A 97 -7.49 -20.37 -1.39
N THR A 98 -8.00 -19.97 -0.23
CA THR A 98 -8.98 -20.74 0.53
C THR A 98 -10.37 -20.55 -0.06
N GLU A 99 -11.20 -21.59 0.07
CA GLU A 99 -12.62 -21.50 -0.29
C GLU A 99 -13.34 -20.48 0.60
N GLU A 100 -12.83 -20.30 1.81
CA GLU A 100 -13.33 -19.37 2.81
C GLU A 100 -12.38 -18.18 2.98
N ASN A 101 -12.95 -16.98 2.99
CA ASN A 101 -12.21 -15.75 3.23
C ASN A 101 -11.93 -15.60 4.72
N GLU A 102 -10.68 -15.81 5.15
CA GLU A 102 -10.34 -15.88 6.59
C GLU A 102 -10.57 -14.54 7.28
N PHE A 103 -10.36 -13.41 6.57
CA PHE A 103 -10.68 -12.10 7.14
C PHE A 103 -12.18 -11.93 7.38
N ARG A 104 -13.02 -12.41 6.46
CA ARG A 104 -14.48 -12.38 6.61
C ARG A 104 -14.89 -13.21 7.82
N GLU A 105 -14.33 -14.40 7.98
CA GLU A 105 -14.60 -15.26 9.13
C GLU A 105 -14.17 -14.62 10.43
N GLU A 106 -12.90 -14.21 10.53
CA GLU A 106 -12.37 -13.53 11.70
C GLU A 106 -13.18 -12.27 12.03
N TYR A 107 -13.61 -11.53 11.00
CA TYR A 107 -14.43 -10.35 11.18
C TYR A 107 -15.81 -10.67 11.81
N TYR A 108 -16.49 -11.71 11.34
CA TYR A 108 -17.74 -12.15 11.96
C TYR A 108 -17.52 -12.75 13.35
N GLU A 109 -16.40 -13.43 13.59
CA GLU A 109 -16.00 -13.88 14.92
C GLU A 109 -15.77 -12.69 15.87
N ARG A 110 -15.15 -11.61 15.40
CA ARG A 110 -14.98 -10.38 16.18
C ARG A 110 -16.32 -9.74 16.52
N ILE A 111 -17.30 -9.76 15.61
CA ILE A 111 -18.67 -9.30 15.89
C ILE A 111 -19.33 -10.16 16.97
N ALA A 112 -19.23 -11.49 16.85
CA ALA A 112 -19.77 -12.42 17.84
C ALA A 112 -19.12 -12.21 19.22
N TYR A 113 -17.80 -12.13 19.26
CA TYR A 113 -17.02 -11.84 20.47
C TYR A 113 -17.43 -10.49 21.09
N ALA A 114 -17.55 -9.45 20.27
CA ALA A 114 -17.98 -8.13 20.76
C ALA A 114 -19.37 -8.19 21.39
N ASN A 115 -20.31 -8.89 20.76
CA ASN A 115 -21.66 -9.08 21.30
C ASN A 115 -21.70 -9.92 22.57
N GLU A 116 -20.82 -10.92 22.71
CA GLU A 116 -20.74 -11.72 23.93
C GLU A 116 -20.11 -10.94 25.09
N ARG A 117 -19.05 -10.16 24.82
CA ARG A 117 -18.18 -9.61 25.86
C ARG A 117 -18.45 -8.14 26.20
N PHE A 118 -19.00 -7.37 25.27
CA PHE A 118 -19.17 -5.93 25.43
C PHE A 118 -20.63 -5.47 25.43
N THR A 119 -21.60 -6.38 25.53
CA THR A 119 -23.01 -5.98 25.62
C THR A 119 -23.30 -5.23 26.93
N SER A 120 -23.92 -4.05 26.82
CA SER A 120 -24.21 -3.15 27.95
C SER A 120 -25.52 -2.38 27.73
N GLY A 121 -26.66 -3.06 27.76
CA GLY A 121 -27.98 -2.50 27.42
C GLY A 121 -28.17 -2.20 25.92
N ILE A 122 -27.08 -2.06 25.17
CA ILE A 122 -27.01 -2.09 23.71
C ILE A 122 -26.18 -3.31 23.25
N PRO A 123 -26.43 -3.84 22.03
CA PRO A 123 -25.60 -4.90 21.46
C PRO A 123 -24.11 -4.53 21.47
N GLY A 124 -23.25 -5.48 21.85
CA GLY A 124 -21.83 -5.23 22.00
C GLY A 124 -21.14 -4.65 20.77
N TRP A 125 -21.55 -5.03 19.55
CA TRP A 125 -21.02 -4.45 18.31
C TRP A 125 -21.21 -2.92 18.23
N ARG A 126 -22.23 -2.36 18.91
CA ARG A 126 -22.53 -0.92 18.94
C ARG A 126 -21.78 -0.15 20.03
N THR A 127 -21.13 -0.85 20.95
CA THR A 127 -20.32 -0.21 22.00
C THR A 127 -18.99 0.28 21.44
N ASP A 128 -18.35 1.23 22.12
CA ASP A 128 -17.05 1.71 21.69
C ASP A 128 -15.99 0.60 21.73
N ARG A 129 -15.96 -0.21 22.79
CA ARG A 129 -15.07 -1.39 22.88
C ARG A 129 -15.31 -2.37 21.75
N GLY A 130 -16.58 -2.71 21.47
CA GLY A 130 -16.93 -3.61 20.37
C GLY A 130 -16.55 -3.04 19.01
N ARG A 131 -16.80 -1.76 18.76
CA ARG A 131 -16.39 -1.07 17.54
C ARG A 131 -14.88 -1.17 17.31
N ILE A 132 -14.07 -0.87 18.33
CA ILE A 132 -12.61 -0.93 18.22
C ILE A 132 -12.15 -2.38 17.99
N TYR A 133 -12.69 -3.34 18.74
CA TYR A 133 -12.34 -4.76 18.57
C TYR A 133 -12.69 -5.29 17.18
N ILE A 134 -13.86 -4.93 16.63
CA ILE A 134 -14.30 -5.35 15.30
C ILE A 134 -13.40 -4.75 14.22
N ALA A 135 -13.16 -3.43 14.28
CA ALA A 135 -12.39 -2.73 13.26
C ALA A 135 -10.89 -3.10 13.30
N TRP A 136 -10.29 -3.12 14.48
CA TRP A 136 -8.82 -3.17 14.66
C TRP A 136 -8.32 -4.50 15.22
N GLY A 137 -9.24 -5.39 15.61
CA GLY A 137 -8.88 -6.69 16.18
C GLY A 137 -8.55 -6.62 17.66
N LYS A 138 -8.05 -7.74 18.17
CA LYS A 138 -7.69 -7.91 19.58
C LYS A 138 -6.48 -7.02 19.95
N PRO A 139 -6.51 -6.29 21.07
CA PRO A 139 -5.36 -5.55 21.57
C PRO A 139 -4.22 -6.48 22.02
N ASP A 140 -2.99 -5.97 21.98
CA ASP A 140 -1.79 -6.68 22.44
C ASP A 140 -1.81 -6.87 23.97
N SER A 141 -2.29 -5.88 24.71
CA SER A 141 -2.54 -6.00 26.15
C SER A 141 -3.76 -5.18 26.59
N ILE A 142 -4.39 -5.62 27.67
CA ILE A 142 -5.51 -4.95 28.32
C ILE A 142 -5.17 -4.76 29.79
N GLU A 143 -5.19 -3.51 30.25
CA GLU A 143 -5.24 -3.17 31.66
C GLU A 143 -6.69 -2.91 32.04
N SER A 144 -7.23 -3.63 33.03
CA SER A 144 -8.66 -3.56 33.36
C SER A 144 -8.87 -3.26 34.85
N HIS A 145 -9.73 -2.27 35.12
CA HIS A 145 -10.11 -1.79 36.45
C HIS A 145 -11.64 -1.81 36.58
N PRO A 146 -12.27 -3.00 36.67
CA PRO A 146 -13.72 -3.15 36.54
C PRO A 146 -14.53 -2.59 37.73
N ALA A 147 -13.90 -2.41 38.89
CA ALA A 147 -14.54 -1.81 40.07
C ALA A 147 -14.25 -0.30 40.20
N GLY A 148 -13.35 0.25 39.36
CA GLY A 148 -12.73 1.54 39.64
C GLY A 148 -12.07 1.54 41.03
N GLY A 149 -12.24 2.64 41.76
CA GLY A 149 -11.79 2.77 43.15
C GLY A 149 -10.44 3.47 43.28
N SER A 150 -9.70 3.17 44.35
CA SER A 150 -8.44 3.88 44.63
C SER A 150 -7.41 3.61 43.53
N TYR A 151 -6.92 4.69 42.92
CA TYR A 151 -6.00 4.66 41.80
C TYR A 151 -4.87 5.64 42.05
N GLU A 152 -3.63 5.15 42.00
CA GLU A 152 -2.43 5.96 42.04
C GLU A 152 -2.09 6.42 40.63
N ARG A 153 -2.12 7.73 40.39
CA ARG A 153 -1.86 8.23 39.04
C ARG A 153 -0.37 8.11 38.71
N PRO A 154 -0.04 7.66 37.49
CA PRO A 154 1.31 7.78 36.99
C PRO A 154 1.73 9.25 36.87
N SER A 155 3.03 9.51 36.86
CA SER A 155 3.59 10.87 36.78
C SER A 155 3.11 11.63 35.54
N TYR A 156 2.92 10.94 34.41
CA TYR A 156 2.40 11.54 33.17
C TYR A 156 0.91 11.91 33.23
N GLU A 157 0.16 11.46 34.24
CA GLU A 157 -1.20 11.91 34.57
C GLU A 157 -1.24 12.95 35.71
N GLY A 158 -0.07 13.44 36.14
CA GLY A 158 0.09 14.44 37.21
C GLY A 158 0.37 13.85 38.60
N GLY A 159 0.47 12.53 38.73
CA GLY A 159 0.75 11.86 40.01
C GLY A 159 -0.36 12.00 41.06
N GLY A 160 -0.16 11.36 42.21
CA GLY A 160 -1.09 11.39 43.35
C GLY A 160 -2.32 10.51 43.17
N SER A 161 -2.99 10.21 44.28
CA SER A 161 -4.08 9.24 44.30
C SER A 161 -5.46 9.87 44.05
N THR A 162 -6.37 9.12 43.42
CA THR A 162 -7.80 9.46 43.34
C THR A 162 -8.68 8.22 43.47
N SER A 163 -10.00 8.42 43.41
CA SER A 163 -10.95 7.37 43.11
C SER A 163 -11.34 7.45 41.64
N THR A 164 -11.35 6.32 40.93
CA THR A 164 -11.79 6.25 39.54
C THR A 164 -13.14 5.57 39.38
N TYR A 165 -13.82 5.88 38.28
CA TYR A 165 -14.85 5.01 37.71
C TYR A 165 -14.22 3.75 37.11
N PRO A 166 -14.99 2.68 36.84
CA PRO A 166 -14.49 1.55 36.07
C PRO A 166 -13.87 1.97 34.74
N PHE A 167 -12.67 1.49 34.43
CA PHE A 167 -11.99 1.81 33.18
C PHE A 167 -11.12 0.66 32.66
N GLU A 168 -10.79 0.70 31.37
CA GLU A 168 -9.85 -0.21 30.71
C GLU A 168 -8.91 0.58 29.80
N ILE A 169 -7.66 0.13 29.69
CA ILE A 169 -6.68 0.65 28.75
C ILE A 169 -6.27 -0.49 27.82
N TRP A 170 -6.52 -0.31 26.54
CA TRP A 170 -6.13 -1.26 25.50
C TRP A 170 -4.88 -0.75 24.80
N PHE A 171 -3.84 -1.57 24.76
CA PHE A 171 -2.58 -1.24 24.09
C PHE A 171 -2.48 -1.98 22.76
N TYR A 172 -2.12 -1.25 21.72
CA TYR A 172 -1.76 -1.78 20.41
C TYR A 172 -0.33 -1.36 20.07
N ARG A 173 0.52 -2.32 19.72
CA ARG A 173 1.90 -2.06 19.30
C ARG A 173 1.93 -1.25 18.01
N HIS A 174 1.05 -1.59 17.06
CA HIS A 174 0.94 -0.91 15.77
C HIS A 174 -0.50 -0.97 15.26
N LEU A 175 -1.01 0.15 14.77
CA LEU A 175 -2.29 0.25 14.07
C LEU A 175 -2.09 1.00 12.75
N ASP A 176 -2.35 0.29 11.64
CA ASP A 176 -2.21 0.82 10.27
C ASP A 176 -3.05 2.11 10.11
N GLY A 177 -2.39 3.24 9.83
CA GLY A 177 -3.04 4.55 9.66
C GLY A 177 -3.38 5.29 10.96
N VAL A 178 -3.02 4.75 12.14
CA VAL A 178 -3.17 5.42 13.45
C VAL A 178 -1.80 5.72 14.07
N GLY A 179 -0.90 4.73 14.12
CA GLY A 179 0.47 4.87 14.62
C GLY A 179 0.96 3.70 15.47
N ASP A 180 2.12 3.89 16.10
CA ASP A 180 2.77 2.93 16.99
C ASP A 180 2.49 3.23 18.48
N GLY A 181 2.49 2.18 19.30
CA GLY A 181 2.39 2.28 20.76
C GLY A 181 1.13 3.00 21.25
N ILE A 182 -0.01 2.71 20.63
CA ILE A 182 -1.28 3.40 20.85
C ILE A 182 -2.00 2.82 22.07
N GLU A 183 -2.35 3.68 23.02
CA GLU A 183 -3.22 3.36 24.14
C GLU A 183 -4.62 3.96 23.94
N ILE A 184 -5.63 3.11 24.09
CA ILE A 184 -7.04 3.48 24.00
C ILE A 184 -7.68 3.26 25.36
N GLU A 185 -8.04 4.35 26.03
CA GLU A 185 -8.72 4.30 27.33
C GLU A 185 -10.24 4.30 27.13
N PHE A 186 -10.92 3.41 27.86
CA PHE A 186 -12.38 3.35 27.94
C PHE A 186 -12.83 3.49 29.39
N VAL A 187 -13.89 4.27 29.63
CA VAL A 187 -14.39 4.57 30.97
C VAL A 187 -15.90 4.32 31.02
N ASP A 188 -16.40 3.78 32.12
CA ASP A 188 -17.83 3.71 32.44
C ASP A 188 -18.16 4.57 33.66
N PRO A 189 -18.46 5.87 33.47
CA PRO A 189 -18.82 6.75 34.57
C PRO A 189 -20.15 6.40 35.25
N THR A 190 -20.95 5.55 34.61
CA THR A 190 -22.33 5.24 35.05
C THR A 190 -22.43 3.95 35.84
N GLY A 191 -21.40 3.11 35.83
CA GLY A 191 -21.45 1.75 36.38
C GLY A 191 -22.44 0.83 35.66
N SER A 192 -22.81 1.16 34.42
CA SER A 192 -23.78 0.40 33.62
C SER A 192 -23.14 -0.77 32.85
N GLY A 193 -21.81 -0.85 32.82
CA GLY A 193 -21.03 -1.71 31.95
C GLY A 193 -20.80 -1.11 30.55
N GLU A 194 -21.30 0.10 30.26
CA GLU A 194 -21.08 0.78 28.98
C GLU A 194 -19.78 1.61 29.01
N TYR A 195 -18.67 0.96 28.68
CA TYR A 195 -17.37 1.60 28.56
C TYR A 195 -17.28 2.42 27.27
N ARG A 196 -17.06 3.72 27.40
CA ARG A 196 -16.92 4.68 26.30
C ARG A 196 -15.48 5.16 26.16
N ILE A 197 -15.03 5.43 24.94
CA ILE A 197 -13.67 5.96 24.70
C ILE A 197 -13.52 7.29 25.42
N ALA A 198 -12.52 7.37 26.30
CA ALA A 198 -12.15 8.59 26.99
C ALA A 198 -11.46 9.56 26.03
N ARG A 199 -11.92 10.81 26.02
CA ARG A 199 -11.28 11.90 25.26
C ARG A 199 -10.16 12.55 26.04
N ASN A 200 -10.06 12.28 27.33
CA ASN A 200 -8.94 12.64 28.17
C ASN A 200 -8.86 11.74 29.41
N ALA A 201 -7.67 11.61 29.98
CA ALA A 201 -7.41 10.76 31.14
C ALA A 201 -8.10 11.22 32.44
N ASN A 202 -8.68 12.43 32.49
CA ASN A 202 -9.42 12.89 33.67
C ASN A 202 -10.86 12.35 33.68
N GLU A 203 -11.36 11.77 32.59
CA GLU A 203 -12.73 11.25 32.54
C GLU A 203 -12.95 10.06 33.49
N LYS A 204 -11.91 9.27 33.77
CA LYS A 204 -11.97 8.22 34.80
C LYS A 204 -11.97 8.75 36.23
N ASP A 205 -11.61 10.01 36.47
CA ASP A 205 -11.46 10.58 37.81
C ASP A 205 -12.82 10.92 38.45
N ALA A 206 -13.30 10.05 39.33
CA ALA A 206 -14.59 10.20 39.99
C ALA A 206 -14.62 11.38 40.98
N LEU A 207 -13.46 11.86 41.42
CA LEU A 207 -13.35 13.01 42.32
C LEU A 207 -13.04 14.31 41.58
N LEU A 208 -13.00 14.32 40.24
CA LEU A 208 -12.64 15.52 39.46
C LEU A 208 -13.47 16.75 39.82
N MET A 209 -14.76 16.59 40.07
CA MET A 209 -15.66 17.69 40.44
C MET A 209 -15.82 17.91 41.94
N VAL A 210 -15.18 17.09 42.78
CA VAL A 210 -15.27 17.18 44.25
C VAL A 210 -14.23 18.18 44.77
N PRO A 211 -14.63 19.23 45.50
CA PRO A 211 -13.69 20.18 46.10
C PRO A 211 -12.70 19.46 47.03
N GLY A 212 -11.40 19.68 46.82
CA GLY A 212 -10.33 19.06 47.62
C GLY A 212 -10.13 17.54 47.42
N GLY A 213 -10.97 16.87 46.62
CA GLY A 213 -10.83 15.45 46.31
C GLY A 213 -9.95 15.20 45.08
N GLY A 214 -9.27 14.06 45.03
CA GLY A 214 -8.57 13.58 43.83
C GLY A 214 -7.50 14.52 43.29
N LEU A 215 -6.82 15.29 44.16
CA LEU A 215 -5.80 16.25 43.74
C LEU A 215 -4.62 15.53 43.06
N THR A 216 -4.07 16.14 42.03
CA THR A 216 -2.74 15.75 41.53
C THR A 216 -1.65 16.13 42.52
N LEU A 217 -0.44 15.59 42.34
CA LEU A 217 0.69 15.98 43.19
C LEU A 217 0.94 17.50 43.13
N ALA A 218 0.92 18.09 41.94
CA ALA A 218 1.08 19.53 41.76
C ALA A 218 -0.04 20.36 42.41
N GLU A 219 -1.29 19.91 42.31
CA GLU A 219 -2.44 20.56 42.96
C GLU A 219 -2.34 20.47 44.50
N SER A 220 -1.90 19.33 45.04
CA SER A 220 -1.72 19.15 46.49
C SER A 220 -0.62 20.04 47.07
N LEU A 221 0.39 20.39 46.25
CA LEU A 221 1.49 21.29 46.60
C LEU A 221 1.19 22.77 46.29
N GLY A 222 0.00 23.07 45.74
CA GLY A 222 -0.39 24.44 45.36
C GLY A 222 0.33 25.00 44.13
N LEU A 223 0.94 24.13 43.31
CA LEU A 223 1.69 24.50 42.10
C LEU A 223 0.81 24.53 40.83
N ALA A 224 -0.40 23.95 40.90
CA ALA A 224 -1.38 23.92 39.80
C ALA A 224 -2.80 24.07 40.34
N ASN A 225 -3.73 24.49 39.49
CA ASN A 225 -5.14 24.62 39.86
C ASN A 225 -5.98 23.51 39.21
N LYS A 226 -6.87 22.89 39.99
CA LYS A 226 -7.79 21.84 39.53
C LYS A 226 -8.72 22.32 38.40
N ALA A 227 -9.04 23.62 38.38
CA ALA A 227 -9.82 24.24 37.31
C ALA A 227 -9.15 24.07 35.92
N ASP A 228 -7.82 24.01 35.87
CA ASP A 228 -7.07 23.85 34.62
C ASP A 228 -7.30 22.45 34.03
N ARG A 229 -7.35 21.40 34.87
CA ARG A 229 -7.69 20.03 34.44
C ARG A 229 -9.13 19.91 33.98
N ILE A 230 -10.07 20.58 34.66
CA ILE A 230 -11.50 20.60 34.30
C ILE A 230 -11.72 21.31 32.96
N SER A 231 -10.98 22.40 32.70
CA SER A 231 -11.07 23.15 31.44
C SER A 231 -10.36 22.46 30.27
N GLY A 232 -9.64 21.36 30.51
CA GLY A 232 -8.89 20.63 29.49
C GLY A 232 -7.63 21.36 28.99
N VAL A 233 -7.28 22.50 29.61
CA VAL A 233 -6.09 23.29 29.28
C VAL A 233 -4.98 22.84 30.22
N ASN A 234 -4.31 21.74 29.85
CA ASN A 234 -3.29 21.11 30.68
C ASN A 234 -1.96 21.88 30.53
N ILE A 235 -1.87 23.11 31.06
CA ILE A 235 -0.75 24.05 30.80
C ILE A 235 0.57 23.59 31.45
N ASN A 236 0.54 22.75 32.49
CA ASN A 236 1.70 22.54 33.38
C ASN A 236 2.14 21.08 33.58
N ASN A 237 1.77 20.15 32.70
CA ASN A 237 2.20 18.75 32.84
C ASN A 237 3.49 18.46 32.06
N THR A 238 4.64 18.80 32.65
CA THR A 238 5.98 18.61 32.04
C THR A 238 6.30 17.14 31.69
N PHE A 239 5.58 16.18 32.29
CA PHE A 239 5.78 14.74 32.08
C PHE A 239 4.72 14.10 31.17
N GLN A 240 3.89 14.89 30.48
CA GLN A 240 2.87 14.38 29.57
C GLN A 240 3.51 13.67 28.36
N ARG A 241 3.02 12.47 28.02
CA ARG A 241 3.44 11.76 26.81
C ARG A 241 2.83 12.42 25.57
N GLU A 242 3.51 12.32 24.43
CA GLU A 242 3.03 12.89 23.16
C GLU A 242 1.62 12.42 22.78
N GLN A 243 1.36 11.11 22.93
CA GLN A 243 0.05 10.51 22.65
C GLN A 243 -1.09 11.04 23.54
N ASP A 244 -0.77 11.55 24.74
CA ASP A 244 -1.74 12.04 25.70
C ASP A 244 -2.11 13.52 25.49
N THR A 245 -1.45 14.20 24.55
CA THR A 245 -1.76 15.60 24.22
C THR A 245 -3.15 15.72 23.59
N PRO A 246 -3.90 16.82 23.84
CA PRO A 246 -5.27 16.95 23.34
C PRO A 246 -5.39 16.78 21.83
N PHE A 247 -4.49 17.40 21.06
CA PHE A 247 -4.49 17.29 19.59
C PHE A 247 -4.16 15.88 19.12
N ARG A 248 -3.12 15.24 19.68
CA ARG A 248 -2.74 13.88 19.28
C ARG A 248 -3.82 12.86 19.62
N ARG A 249 -4.47 12.98 20.77
CA ARG A 249 -5.59 12.09 21.14
C ARG A 249 -6.80 12.28 20.22
N LEU A 250 -7.14 13.52 19.86
CA LEU A 250 -8.20 13.78 18.87
C LEU A 250 -7.87 13.19 17.50
N GLU A 251 -6.61 13.29 17.07
CA GLU A 251 -6.13 12.65 15.85
C GLU A 251 -6.26 11.13 15.91
N ILE A 252 -5.82 10.49 17.00
CA ILE A 252 -5.95 9.05 17.23
C ILE A 252 -7.42 8.63 17.17
N ILE A 253 -8.32 9.29 17.92
CA ILE A 253 -9.76 8.97 17.94
C ILE A 253 -10.38 9.13 16.55
N ASN A 254 -9.99 10.17 15.81
CA ASN A 254 -10.45 10.40 14.45
C ASN A 254 -9.96 9.29 13.49
N ASN A 255 -8.70 8.86 13.61
CA ASN A 255 -8.13 7.81 12.78
C ASN A 255 -8.73 6.43 13.13
N LEU A 256 -8.90 6.12 14.42
CA LEU A 256 -9.63 4.92 14.89
C LEU A 256 -11.08 4.88 14.41
N SER A 257 -11.66 6.04 14.14
CA SER A 257 -13.03 6.16 13.64
C SER A 257 -13.16 5.90 12.13
N ARG A 258 -12.06 5.91 11.39
CA ARG A 258 -12.03 5.61 9.96
C ARG A 258 -12.03 4.09 9.75
N PRO A 259 -12.62 3.59 8.66
CA PRO A 259 -12.45 2.19 8.27
C PRO A 259 -10.95 1.86 8.13
N PRO A 260 -10.51 0.69 8.63
CA PRO A 260 -9.16 0.21 8.42
C PRO A 260 -8.80 0.23 6.93
N GLN A 261 -7.55 0.62 6.63
CA GLN A 261 -7.09 0.61 5.25
C GLN A 261 -7.05 -0.84 4.75
N VAL A 262 -7.70 -1.10 3.62
CA VAL A 262 -7.56 -2.38 2.92
C VAL A 262 -6.15 -2.42 2.35
N LYS A 263 -5.37 -3.46 2.67
CA LYS A 263 -4.13 -3.75 1.94
C LYS A 263 -4.52 -4.20 0.52
N PHE A 264 -4.63 -3.20 -0.36
CA PHE A 264 -4.65 -3.20 -1.83
C PHE A 264 -5.45 -4.29 -2.61
N GLY A 265 -6.63 -4.69 -2.15
CA GLY A 265 -7.45 -5.62 -2.93
C GLY A 265 -7.90 -5.13 -4.32
N ASP A 266 -7.77 -3.83 -4.63
CA ASP A 266 -8.01 -3.28 -5.97
C ASP A 266 -6.99 -3.80 -7.01
N LEU A 267 -5.73 -4.03 -6.61
CA LEU A 267 -4.67 -4.52 -7.50
C LEU A 267 -4.75 -6.04 -7.68
N ALA A 268 -5.08 -6.77 -6.63
CA ALA A 268 -5.33 -8.21 -6.67
C ALA A 268 -6.52 -8.56 -7.59
N GLY A 269 -7.60 -7.77 -7.57
CA GLY A 269 -8.76 -7.95 -8.45
C GLY A 269 -8.43 -7.81 -9.94
N ILE A 270 -7.53 -6.89 -10.31
CA ILE A 270 -7.14 -6.62 -11.71
C ILE A 270 -6.37 -7.78 -12.33
N THR A 271 -5.51 -8.46 -11.54
CA THR A 271 -4.80 -9.64 -12.06
C THR A 271 -5.74 -10.80 -12.40
N SER A 272 -6.98 -10.80 -11.88
CA SER A 272 -7.94 -11.89 -12.01
C SER A 272 -8.99 -11.68 -13.09
N SER A 273 -9.17 -10.45 -13.59
CA SER A 273 -10.12 -10.11 -14.65
C SER A 273 -9.43 -9.99 -16.00
N ASP A 274 -9.88 -10.76 -16.99
CA ASP A 274 -9.43 -10.64 -18.37
C ASP A 274 -9.56 -9.19 -18.89
N SER A 275 -8.44 -8.67 -19.38
CA SER A 275 -8.36 -7.65 -20.45
C SER A 275 -9.32 -6.45 -20.33
N VAL A 276 -9.22 -5.67 -19.26
CA VAL A 276 -9.73 -4.28 -19.33
C VAL A 276 -8.72 -3.47 -20.14
N ILE A 277 -9.08 -3.14 -21.38
CA ILE A 277 -8.32 -2.19 -22.21
C ILE A 277 -8.31 -0.86 -21.46
N ASP A 278 -7.14 -0.49 -20.95
CA ASP A 278 -6.98 0.72 -20.16
C ASP A 278 -6.67 1.90 -21.08
N ASN A 279 -7.42 2.99 -20.92
CA ASN A 279 -7.31 4.15 -21.81
C ASN A 279 -6.02 4.97 -21.61
N ASN A 280 -5.18 4.63 -20.62
CA ASN A 280 -3.91 5.30 -20.36
C ASN A 280 -2.86 4.38 -19.70
N PRO A 281 -2.19 3.51 -20.48
CA PRO A 281 -1.25 2.53 -19.93
C PRO A 281 0.04 3.20 -19.43
N LEU A 282 0.46 2.86 -18.22
CA LEU A 282 1.81 3.15 -17.70
C LEU A 282 2.75 2.05 -18.20
N ASN A 283 3.85 2.42 -18.84
CA ASN A 283 4.84 1.48 -19.33
C ASN A 283 5.91 1.24 -18.27
N PHE A 284 6.23 -0.02 -18.04
CA PHE A 284 7.33 -0.41 -17.18
C PHE A 284 8.01 -1.67 -17.69
N ASP A 285 9.30 -1.78 -17.40
CA ASP A 285 10.09 -2.97 -17.70
C ASP A 285 10.09 -3.90 -16.48
N LEU A 286 9.97 -5.20 -16.72
CA LEU A 286 10.11 -6.24 -15.71
C LEU A 286 11.29 -7.15 -16.04
N ARG A 287 12.15 -7.41 -15.06
CA ARG A 287 13.25 -8.37 -15.15
C ARG A 287 13.20 -9.33 -13.98
N VAL A 288 13.41 -10.62 -14.26
CA VAL A 288 13.46 -11.69 -13.26
C VAL A 288 14.86 -12.30 -13.27
N ASP A 289 15.53 -12.30 -12.12
CA ASP A 289 16.86 -12.89 -11.95
C ASP A 289 16.87 -13.96 -10.84
N PHE A 290 17.81 -14.91 -10.92
CA PHE A 290 17.86 -16.11 -10.06
C PHE A 290 19.19 -16.23 -9.34
N PHE A 291 19.15 -16.43 -8.01
CA PHE A 291 20.30 -16.61 -7.15
C PHE A 291 20.09 -17.79 -6.20
N ARG A 292 21.06 -18.70 -6.09
CA ARG A 292 20.92 -19.89 -5.25
C ARG A 292 20.98 -19.51 -3.78
N GLN A 293 20.01 -19.96 -2.99
CA GLN A 293 20.01 -19.82 -1.54
C GLN A 293 20.38 -21.13 -0.84
N SER A 294 19.73 -22.23 -1.24
CA SER A 294 19.97 -23.60 -0.78
C SER A 294 19.76 -24.58 -1.94
N GLU A 295 19.83 -25.88 -1.67
CA GLU A 295 19.56 -26.93 -2.68
C GLU A 295 18.11 -26.91 -3.19
N ASP A 296 17.18 -26.51 -2.33
CA ASP A 296 15.74 -26.54 -2.57
C ASP A 296 15.11 -25.16 -2.76
N ARG A 297 15.86 -24.07 -2.50
CA ARG A 297 15.38 -22.69 -2.63
C ARG A 297 16.29 -21.81 -3.48
N VAL A 298 15.64 -21.01 -4.31
CA VAL A 298 16.25 -20.01 -5.18
C VAL A 298 15.65 -18.66 -4.83
N ILE A 299 16.50 -17.68 -4.53
CA ILE A 299 16.09 -16.28 -4.46
C ILE A 299 15.81 -15.80 -5.88
N VAL A 300 14.56 -15.41 -6.11
CA VAL A 300 14.08 -14.83 -7.35
C VAL A 300 13.86 -13.35 -7.13
N THR A 301 14.57 -12.51 -7.87
CA THR A 301 14.42 -11.06 -7.78
C THR A 301 13.59 -10.52 -8.94
N PHE A 302 12.52 -9.80 -8.62
CA PHE A 302 11.67 -9.08 -9.56
C PHE A 302 12.10 -7.62 -9.56
N THR A 303 12.74 -7.17 -10.64
CA THR A 303 13.16 -5.78 -10.83
C THR A 303 12.18 -5.08 -11.75
N VAL A 304 11.54 -4.03 -11.26
CA VAL A 304 10.57 -3.18 -11.97
C VAL A 304 11.23 -1.84 -12.25
N GLN A 305 11.17 -1.37 -13.49
CA GLN A 305 11.70 -0.08 -13.89
C GLN A 305 10.63 0.77 -14.57
N THR A 306 10.40 1.97 -14.06
CA THR A 306 9.40 2.93 -14.57
C THR A 306 10.07 4.22 -15.00
N ALA A 307 9.65 4.81 -16.13
CA ALA A 307 10.13 6.13 -16.53
C ALA A 307 9.44 7.23 -15.71
N ASN A 308 10.20 8.11 -15.06
CA ASN A 308 9.60 9.11 -14.16
C ASN A 308 8.75 10.16 -14.90
N LYS A 309 8.98 10.34 -16.20
CA LYS A 309 8.14 11.16 -17.08
C LYS A 309 6.68 10.70 -17.13
N GLU A 310 6.41 9.42 -16.84
CA GLU A 310 5.07 8.82 -16.82
C GLU A 310 4.40 8.97 -15.44
N LEU A 311 5.14 9.44 -14.42
CA LEU A 311 4.65 9.59 -13.06
C LEU A 311 4.19 11.02 -12.79
N GLN A 312 3.14 11.13 -11.97
CA GLN A 312 2.68 12.43 -11.47
C GLN A 312 3.43 12.79 -10.19
N PHE A 313 4.26 13.83 -10.28
CA PHE A 313 4.83 14.49 -9.11
C PHE A 313 3.81 15.48 -8.52
N ALA A 314 3.65 15.46 -7.21
CA ALA A 314 2.87 16.40 -6.43
C ALA A 314 3.76 17.09 -5.38
N ASP A 315 3.46 18.34 -5.04
CA ASP A 315 4.18 19.05 -3.97
C ASP A 315 3.62 18.61 -2.61
N GLU A 316 4.44 17.88 -1.86
CA GLU A 316 4.15 17.47 -0.48
C GLU A 316 5.21 18.09 0.43
N GLY A 317 4.87 19.20 1.10
CA GLY A 317 5.75 19.83 2.07
C GLY A 317 7.02 20.48 1.49
N GLY A 318 6.99 20.94 0.23
CA GLY A 318 8.12 21.58 -0.45
C GLY A 318 9.01 20.61 -1.24
N LEU A 319 8.75 19.30 -1.15
CA LEU A 319 9.37 18.27 -1.98
C LEU A 319 8.37 17.81 -3.04
N GLN A 320 8.86 17.58 -4.25
CA GLN A 320 8.09 16.96 -5.31
C GLN A 320 8.13 15.44 -5.11
N THR A 321 6.98 14.84 -4.85
CA THR A 321 6.84 13.41 -4.57
C THR A 321 6.01 12.73 -5.64
N ALA A 322 6.50 11.63 -6.19
CA ALA A 322 5.74 10.69 -7.00
C ALA A 322 5.62 9.36 -6.25
N LYS A 323 4.42 8.77 -6.22
CA LYS A 323 4.13 7.53 -5.49
C LYS A 323 3.58 6.50 -6.45
N ILE A 324 4.17 5.30 -6.45
CA ILE A 324 3.67 4.16 -7.22
C ILE A 324 3.35 3.00 -6.29
N ASN A 325 2.30 2.26 -6.60
CA ASN A 325 1.97 0.99 -5.96
C ASN A 325 2.33 -0.13 -6.92
N ILE A 326 3.11 -1.10 -6.44
CA ILE A 326 3.54 -2.26 -7.22
C ILE A 326 2.93 -3.50 -6.55
N PHE A 327 2.17 -4.25 -7.34
CA PHE A 327 1.60 -5.54 -6.94
C PHE A 327 2.10 -6.61 -7.90
N GLY A 328 2.52 -7.76 -7.37
CA GLY A 328 2.95 -8.89 -8.17
C GLY A 328 2.34 -10.18 -7.66
N ARG A 329 1.75 -10.97 -8.55
CA ARG A 329 1.21 -12.29 -8.24
C ARG A 329 2.01 -13.38 -8.95
N ILE A 330 2.49 -14.37 -8.19
CA ILE A 330 3.31 -15.47 -8.69
C ILE A 330 2.55 -16.78 -8.59
N THR A 331 2.30 -17.40 -9.74
CA THR A 331 1.52 -18.63 -9.87
C THR A 331 2.41 -19.72 -10.45
N ALA A 332 2.53 -20.88 -9.79
CA ALA A 332 3.18 -22.02 -10.42
C ALA A 332 2.28 -22.60 -11.52
N VAL A 333 2.87 -23.08 -12.61
CA VAL A 333 2.13 -23.70 -13.72
C VAL A 333 1.43 -24.99 -13.29
N SER A 334 1.90 -25.64 -12.22
CA SER A 334 1.21 -26.76 -11.57
C SER A 334 -0.11 -26.38 -10.87
N GLY A 335 -0.50 -25.10 -10.89
CA GLY A 335 -1.71 -24.58 -10.27
C GLY A 335 -1.58 -24.24 -8.78
N LYS A 336 -0.44 -24.57 -8.14
CA LYS A 336 -0.18 -24.21 -6.74
C LYS A 336 0.33 -22.77 -6.66
N ARG A 337 -0.39 -21.86 -5.98
CA ARG A 337 0.11 -20.48 -5.79
C ARG A 337 1.40 -20.48 -4.97
N SER A 338 2.32 -19.60 -5.34
CA SER A 338 3.70 -19.63 -4.83
C SER A 338 4.19 -18.31 -4.24
N GLY A 339 3.38 -17.24 -4.34
CA GLY A 339 3.56 -16.01 -3.57
C GLY A 339 2.88 -14.79 -4.19
N ILE A 340 2.74 -13.74 -3.38
CA ILE A 340 2.40 -12.38 -3.84
C ILE A 340 3.40 -11.40 -3.23
N PHE A 341 3.56 -10.24 -3.86
CA PHE A 341 4.26 -9.12 -3.27
C PHE A 341 3.56 -7.80 -3.56
N GLU A 342 3.75 -6.88 -2.63
CA GLU A 342 3.05 -5.62 -2.59
C GLU A 342 3.90 -4.58 -1.89
N ASP A 343 4.22 -3.49 -2.59
CA ASP A 343 5.01 -2.39 -2.04
C ASP A 343 4.60 -1.06 -2.65
N ALA A 344 4.63 0.00 -1.84
CA ALA A 344 4.49 1.38 -2.28
C ALA A 344 5.89 2.02 -2.37
N VAL A 345 6.24 2.53 -3.54
CA VAL A 345 7.54 3.16 -3.81
C VAL A 345 7.34 4.65 -3.98
N THR A 346 8.14 5.45 -3.28
CA THR A 346 8.10 6.91 -3.37
C THR A 346 9.41 7.43 -3.95
N THR A 347 9.28 8.28 -4.96
CA THR A 347 10.39 9.01 -5.57
C THR A 347 10.29 10.47 -5.15
N TYR A 348 11.38 11.00 -4.61
CA TYR A 348 11.49 12.40 -4.16
C TYR A 348 12.36 13.21 -5.12
N ALA A 349 12.00 14.46 -5.34
CA ALA A 349 12.83 15.45 -6.03
C ALA A 349 12.65 16.82 -5.37
N THR A 350 13.71 17.63 -5.32
CA THR A 350 13.55 19.04 -5.01
C THR A 350 12.89 19.77 -6.18
N ARG A 351 12.38 20.99 -5.95
CA ARG A 351 11.79 21.80 -7.04
C ARG A 351 12.79 22.10 -8.16
N GLU A 352 14.07 22.27 -7.82
CA GLU A 352 15.14 22.57 -8.78
C GLU A 352 15.52 21.32 -9.59
N GLU A 353 15.48 20.14 -8.97
CA GLU A 353 15.83 18.86 -9.61
C GLU A 353 14.67 18.23 -10.37
N LEU A 354 13.44 18.76 -10.29
CA LEU A 354 12.24 18.12 -10.85
C LEU A 354 12.38 17.79 -12.34
N THR A 355 12.97 18.70 -13.13
CA THR A 355 13.19 18.47 -14.56
C THR A 355 14.09 17.27 -14.80
N GLU A 356 15.23 17.21 -14.10
CA GLU A 356 16.15 16.08 -14.20
C GLU A 356 15.55 14.78 -13.63
N ALA A 357 14.82 14.87 -12.53
CA ALA A 357 14.15 13.75 -11.91
C ALA A 357 13.08 13.12 -12.81
N ARG A 358 12.39 13.92 -13.63
CA ARG A 358 11.43 13.43 -14.65
C ARG A 358 12.12 12.69 -15.79
N ASP A 359 13.34 13.07 -16.15
CA ASP A 359 14.12 12.40 -17.19
C ASP A 359 14.78 11.09 -16.71
N ARG A 360 14.89 10.89 -15.39
CA ARG A 360 15.40 9.65 -14.79
C ARG A 360 14.36 8.53 -14.82
N LYS A 361 14.83 7.30 -14.59
CA LYS A 361 13.98 6.13 -14.35
C LYS A 361 14.05 5.74 -12.87
N SER A 362 12.93 5.33 -12.30
CA SER A 362 12.88 4.73 -10.97
C SER A 362 12.98 3.22 -11.11
N VAL A 363 13.78 2.59 -10.26
CA VAL A 363 13.98 1.14 -10.24
C VAL A 363 13.61 0.62 -8.85
N TYR A 364 12.82 -0.43 -8.83
CA TYR A 364 12.42 -1.15 -7.64
C TYR A 364 12.77 -2.63 -7.78
N GLN A 365 13.07 -3.31 -6.68
CA GLN A 365 13.35 -4.75 -6.66
C GLN A 365 12.75 -5.42 -5.43
N LYS A 366 12.06 -6.55 -5.66
CA LYS A 366 11.62 -7.48 -4.62
C LYS A 366 12.36 -8.81 -4.77
N ALA A 367 12.84 -9.37 -3.66
CA ALA A 367 13.42 -10.71 -3.62
C ALA A 367 12.47 -11.68 -2.90
N ILE A 368 12.20 -12.84 -3.52
CA ILE A 368 11.33 -13.88 -2.98
C ILE A 368 12.00 -15.23 -3.16
N ALA A 369 11.99 -16.07 -2.13
CA ALA A 369 12.49 -17.44 -2.22
C ALA A 369 11.44 -18.36 -2.84
N LEU A 370 11.75 -18.95 -4.00
CA LEU A 370 10.89 -19.92 -4.70
C LEU A 370 11.61 -21.27 -4.83
N THR A 371 10.83 -22.34 -4.98
CA THR A 371 11.36 -23.68 -5.29
C THR A 371 11.58 -23.82 -6.81
N PRO A 372 12.50 -24.69 -7.27
CA PRO A 372 12.67 -24.95 -8.70
C PRO A 372 11.36 -25.39 -9.37
N GLY A 373 11.06 -24.81 -10.54
CA GLY A 373 9.80 -25.07 -11.24
C GLY A 373 9.44 -23.97 -12.25
N THR A 374 8.31 -24.13 -12.93
CA THR A 374 7.82 -23.15 -13.91
C THR A 374 6.70 -22.31 -13.29
N TYR A 375 6.80 -21.00 -13.50
CA TYR A 375 5.93 -19.99 -12.89
C TYR A 375 5.48 -18.96 -13.92
N LYS A 376 4.44 -18.22 -13.56
CA LYS A 376 4.01 -16.99 -14.21
C LYS A 376 3.94 -15.90 -13.15
N VAL A 377 4.41 -14.70 -13.47
CA VAL A 377 4.19 -13.50 -12.67
C VAL A 377 3.27 -12.54 -13.42
N ASP A 378 2.26 -12.03 -12.72
CA ASP A 378 1.41 -10.92 -13.15
C ASP A 378 1.76 -9.71 -12.30
N VAL A 379 2.43 -8.70 -12.87
CA VAL A 379 2.83 -7.48 -12.18
C VAL A 379 1.93 -6.33 -12.63
N VAL A 380 1.40 -5.59 -11.66
CA VAL A 380 0.63 -4.36 -11.86
C VAL A 380 1.38 -3.21 -11.19
N VAL A 381 1.64 -2.15 -11.94
CA VAL A 381 2.21 -0.91 -11.42
C VAL A 381 1.17 0.18 -11.59
N ARG A 382 0.85 0.91 -10.53
CA ARG A 382 -0.12 2.00 -10.54
C ARG A 382 0.51 3.29 -10.02
N ASP A 383 0.40 4.37 -10.77
CA ASP A 383 0.69 5.72 -10.28
C ASP A 383 -0.45 6.18 -9.37
N VAL A 384 -0.11 6.56 -8.14
CA VAL A 384 -1.08 7.01 -7.13
C VAL A 384 -1.68 8.36 -7.51
N GLY A 385 -0.90 9.23 -8.18
CA GLY A 385 -1.34 10.58 -8.53
C GLY A 385 -2.37 10.59 -9.66
N THR A 386 -2.10 9.90 -10.76
CA THR A 386 -3.01 9.84 -11.93
C THR A 386 -4.00 8.68 -11.88
N GLY A 387 -3.68 7.60 -11.16
CA GLY A 387 -4.40 6.34 -11.25
C GLY A 387 -4.05 5.49 -12.48
N ASN A 388 -3.16 5.98 -13.37
CA ASN A 388 -2.69 5.21 -14.52
C ASN A 388 -2.01 3.92 -14.05
N ARG A 389 -2.18 2.85 -14.81
CA ARG A 389 -1.62 1.55 -14.47
C ARG A 389 -1.01 0.87 -15.69
N GLY A 390 0.01 0.07 -15.42
CA GLY A 390 0.61 -0.86 -16.35
C GLY A 390 0.39 -2.27 -15.84
N ILE A 391 0.34 -3.23 -16.76
CA ILE A 391 0.28 -4.65 -16.43
C ILE A 391 1.28 -5.41 -17.31
N VAL A 392 2.12 -6.23 -16.69
CA VAL A 392 3.06 -7.13 -17.37
C VAL A 392 2.85 -8.56 -16.87
N ASN A 393 2.61 -9.47 -17.82
CA ASN A 393 2.45 -10.90 -17.57
C ASN A 393 3.65 -11.63 -18.15
N GLN A 394 4.44 -12.30 -17.31
CA GLN A 394 5.67 -12.98 -17.74
C GLN A 394 5.76 -14.40 -17.19
N GLY A 395 5.94 -15.38 -18.07
CA GLY A 395 6.34 -16.74 -17.68
C GLY A 395 7.84 -16.82 -17.40
N PHE A 396 8.24 -17.58 -16.38
CA PHE A 396 9.65 -17.82 -16.06
C PHE A 396 9.86 -19.21 -15.44
N SER A 397 11.08 -19.73 -15.57
CA SER A 397 11.45 -21.03 -14.99
C SER A 397 12.55 -20.84 -13.96
N VAL A 398 12.25 -21.18 -12.71
CA VAL A 398 13.22 -21.19 -11.61
C VAL A 398 14.12 -22.41 -11.79
N PRO A 399 15.44 -22.21 -11.95
CA PRO A 399 16.37 -23.31 -12.20
C PRO A 399 16.53 -24.20 -10.97
N ARG A 400 16.83 -25.48 -11.21
CA ARG A 400 17.32 -26.39 -10.17
C ARG A 400 18.84 -26.40 -10.19
N TYR A 401 19.46 -26.17 -9.05
CA TYR A 401 20.92 -26.20 -8.90
C TYR A 401 21.36 -27.56 -8.37
N ASP A 402 21.85 -28.43 -9.26
CA ASP A 402 22.40 -29.75 -8.90
C ASP A 402 23.81 -29.59 -8.31
N ASP A 403 24.05 -30.16 -7.12
CA ASP A 403 25.30 -30.05 -6.37
C ASP A 403 26.52 -30.65 -7.10
N LYS A 404 26.29 -31.51 -8.09
CA LYS A 404 27.35 -32.17 -8.89
C LYS A 404 27.65 -31.44 -10.21
N LEU A 405 26.79 -30.51 -10.62
CA LEU A 405 26.95 -29.77 -11.86
C LEU A 405 27.38 -28.33 -11.56
N LEU A 406 28.41 -27.88 -12.29
CA LEU A 406 28.76 -26.45 -12.32
C LEU A 406 27.50 -25.67 -12.70
N SER A 407 27.24 -24.55 -12.04
CA SER A 407 26.05 -23.74 -12.29
C SER A 407 26.32 -22.27 -11.97
N THR A 408 25.46 -21.37 -12.46
CA THR A 408 25.59 -19.92 -12.20
C THR A 408 24.26 -19.26 -11.86
N SER A 409 24.31 -18.08 -11.22
CA SER A 409 23.16 -17.17 -11.15
C SER A 409 22.81 -16.63 -12.54
N SER A 410 21.74 -15.83 -12.60
CA SER A 410 21.57 -14.89 -13.71
C SER A 410 22.77 -13.95 -13.82
N LEU A 411 23.19 -13.64 -15.05
CA LEU A 411 24.16 -12.59 -15.33
C LEU A 411 23.48 -11.23 -15.28
N VAL A 412 23.90 -10.37 -14.35
CA VAL A 412 23.35 -9.03 -14.20
C VAL A 412 24.34 -8.02 -14.76
N LEU A 413 23.90 -7.28 -15.78
CA LEU A 413 24.55 -6.04 -16.21
C LEU A 413 23.96 -4.90 -15.40
N ALA A 414 24.78 -4.30 -14.56
CA ALA A 414 24.36 -3.33 -13.56
C ALA A 414 24.71 -1.91 -13.99
N ALA A 415 23.83 -0.96 -13.68
CA ALA A 415 24.12 0.47 -13.75
C ALA A 415 24.99 0.92 -12.57
N THR A 416 24.81 0.29 -11.41
CA THR A 416 25.60 0.52 -10.20
C THR A 416 26.02 -0.83 -9.63
N LEU A 417 27.32 -1.00 -9.43
CA LEU A 417 27.91 -2.17 -8.77
C LEU A 417 28.97 -1.70 -7.76
N ARG A 418 28.73 -1.98 -6.48
CA ARG A 418 29.68 -1.65 -5.40
C ARG A 418 29.55 -2.62 -4.23
N THR A 419 30.55 -2.68 -3.36
CA THR A 419 30.44 -3.38 -2.08
C THR A 419 29.41 -2.69 -1.18
N THR A 420 28.73 -3.46 -0.34
CA THR A 420 27.76 -2.94 0.62
C THR A 420 28.42 -2.26 1.81
N ASP A 421 27.70 -1.32 2.41
CA ASP A 421 28.04 -0.69 3.70
C ASP A 421 26.88 -0.85 4.71
N ASP A 422 27.05 -0.35 5.94
CA ASP A 422 26.05 -0.50 7.01
C ASP A 422 24.68 0.13 6.65
N ARG A 423 24.63 1.09 5.72
CA ARG A 423 23.39 1.75 5.28
C ARG A 423 22.58 0.88 4.32
N ASP A 424 23.18 -0.16 3.78
CA ASP A 424 22.56 -1.07 2.83
C ASP A 424 21.87 -2.26 3.51
N ILE A 425 22.03 -2.45 4.83
CA ILE A 425 21.42 -3.57 5.57
C ILE A 425 19.89 -3.50 5.45
N GLY A 426 19.29 -4.59 4.97
CA GLY A 426 17.84 -4.66 4.72
C GLY A 426 17.36 -3.83 3.52
N GLY A 427 18.28 -3.20 2.80
CA GLY A 427 17.99 -2.43 1.58
C GLY A 427 17.71 -3.32 0.37
N MET A 428 17.16 -2.69 -0.66
CA MET A 428 16.93 -3.31 -1.97
C MET A 428 18.24 -3.42 -2.76
N PHE A 429 18.28 -4.30 -3.76
CA PHE A 429 19.44 -4.49 -4.65
C PHE A 429 20.67 -5.09 -3.97
N ILE A 430 20.50 -5.72 -2.82
CA ILE A 430 21.58 -6.34 -2.05
C ILE A 430 21.65 -7.83 -2.36
N ILE A 431 22.77 -8.26 -2.94
CA ILE A 431 23.01 -9.65 -3.31
C ILE A 431 24.36 -10.07 -2.74
N GLY A 432 24.32 -10.82 -1.64
CA GLY A 432 25.51 -11.11 -0.84
C GLY A 432 26.10 -9.84 -0.25
N GLY A 433 27.40 -9.61 -0.43
CA GLY A 433 28.11 -8.40 0.01
C GLY A 433 28.18 -7.27 -1.04
N ALA A 434 27.35 -7.33 -2.10
CA ALA A 434 27.35 -6.35 -3.17
C ALA A 434 25.98 -5.69 -3.35
N LYS A 435 26.00 -4.38 -3.63
CA LYS A 435 24.85 -3.63 -4.14
C LYS A 435 24.88 -3.66 -5.66
N VAL A 436 23.87 -4.28 -6.24
CA VAL A 436 23.77 -4.57 -7.67
C VAL A 436 22.47 -3.99 -8.21
N ILE A 437 22.51 -2.78 -8.78
CA ILE A 437 21.34 -2.15 -9.40
C ILE A 437 21.36 -2.48 -10.89
N PRO A 438 20.45 -3.35 -11.39
CA PRO A 438 20.44 -3.75 -12.80
C PRO A 438 20.17 -2.58 -13.75
N ASN A 439 20.74 -2.62 -14.95
CA ASN A 439 20.36 -1.74 -16.05
C ASN A 439 19.44 -2.51 -17.01
N LEU A 440 18.13 -2.27 -16.95
CA LEU A 440 17.16 -3.02 -17.76
C LEU A 440 17.16 -2.58 -19.23
N GLU A 441 17.56 -1.35 -19.52
CA GLU A 441 17.67 -0.85 -20.90
C GLU A 441 18.89 -1.43 -21.63
N GLY A 442 19.90 -1.87 -20.88
CA GLY A 442 21.19 -2.26 -21.44
C GLY A 442 21.92 -1.10 -22.12
N THR A 443 21.55 0.16 -21.86
CA THR A 443 22.19 1.33 -22.48
C THR A 443 23.08 2.05 -21.48
N TYR A 444 24.32 2.33 -21.87
CA TYR A 444 25.33 2.95 -21.02
C TYR A 444 25.93 4.16 -21.72
N LYS A 445 26.14 5.26 -20.99
CA LYS A 445 26.85 6.42 -21.52
C LYS A 445 28.35 6.14 -21.58
N ARG A 446 29.03 6.69 -22.56
CA ARG A 446 30.49 6.56 -22.64
C ARG A 446 31.14 7.21 -21.41
N GLY A 447 31.98 6.44 -20.72
CA GLY A 447 32.57 6.83 -19.43
C GLY A 447 31.79 6.36 -18.20
N GLN A 448 30.58 5.82 -18.38
CA GLN A 448 29.89 5.07 -17.34
C GLN A 448 30.33 3.61 -17.39
N ASP A 449 30.83 3.08 -16.27
CA ASP A 449 31.26 1.69 -16.18
C ASP A 449 30.07 0.73 -16.29
N VAL A 450 30.28 -0.41 -16.95
CA VAL A 450 29.32 -1.52 -16.98
C VAL A 450 29.64 -2.46 -15.83
N GLY A 451 28.75 -2.55 -14.84
CA GLY A 451 28.88 -3.55 -13.78
C GLY A 451 28.50 -4.93 -14.28
N VAL A 452 29.36 -5.93 -14.08
CA VAL A 452 29.13 -7.33 -14.44
C VAL A 452 29.09 -8.15 -13.15
N TYR A 453 27.92 -8.68 -12.82
CA TYR A 453 27.72 -9.48 -11.62
C TYR A 453 27.22 -10.89 -11.95
N LEU A 454 27.88 -11.90 -11.39
CA LEU A 454 27.54 -13.31 -11.55
C LEU A 454 28.01 -14.12 -10.33
N GLN A 455 27.20 -15.06 -9.84
CA GLN A 455 27.64 -16.04 -8.85
C GLN A 455 27.83 -17.40 -9.52
N VAL A 456 28.95 -18.06 -9.24
CA VAL A 456 29.27 -19.42 -9.69
C VAL A 456 29.11 -20.37 -8.51
N TYR A 457 28.47 -21.51 -8.77
CA TYR A 457 28.15 -22.54 -7.79
C TYR A 457 28.74 -23.90 -8.19
N ASN A 458 29.02 -24.73 -7.19
CA ASN A 458 29.39 -26.15 -7.35
C ASN A 458 30.64 -26.37 -8.21
N ALA A 459 31.52 -25.38 -8.26
CA ALA A 459 32.84 -25.56 -8.84
C ALA A 459 33.65 -26.57 -8.02
N GLY A 460 34.33 -27.50 -8.70
CA GLY A 460 35.16 -28.49 -8.05
C GLY A 460 36.24 -27.84 -7.18
N ILE A 461 36.44 -28.42 -5.99
CA ILE A 461 37.43 -27.94 -5.02
C ILE A 461 38.78 -28.59 -5.32
N ASP A 462 39.82 -27.78 -5.47
CA ASP A 462 41.19 -28.27 -5.53
C ASP A 462 41.61 -28.76 -4.13
N GLN A 463 41.99 -30.04 -4.04
CA GLN A 463 42.31 -30.70 -2.76
C GLN A 463 43.54 -30.11 -2.05
N THR A 464 44.42 -29.40 -2.78
CA THR A 464 45.62 -28.77 -2.23
C THR A 464 45.28 -27.41 -1.63
N THR A 465 44.49 -26.60 -2.35
CA THR A 465 44.15 -25.23 -1.92
C THR A 465 42.89 -25.16 -1.06
N LEU A 466 42.07 -26.22 -1.07
CA LEU A 466 40.73 -26.29 -0.48
C LEU A 466 39.79 -25.17 -0.95
N ARG A 467 40.04 -24.62 -2.15
CA ARG A 467 39.25 -23.58 -2.80
C ARG A 467 38.69 -24.05 -4.14
N PRO A 468 37.59 -23.46 -4.63
CA PRO A 468 37.06 -23.77 -5.96
C PRO A 468 38.09 -23.46 -7.05
N ALA A 469 38.38 -24.39 -7.95
CA ALA A 469 39.36 -24.18 -9.02
C ALA A 469 38.68 -23.93 -10.36
N VAL A 470 38.44 -22.66 -10.68
CA VAL A 470 37.81 -22.24 -11.94
C VAL A 470 38.71 -21.33 -12.77
N ASP A 471 38.55 -21.37 -14.08
CA ASP A 471 39.02 -20.35 -15.01
C ASP A 471 37.84 -19.53 -15.48
N VAL A 472 37.87 -18.23 -15.19
CA VAL A 472 36.85 -17.29 -15.63
C VAL A 472 37.46 -16.34 -16.66
N GLU A 473 36.82 -16.23 -17.82
CA GLU A 473 37.20 -15.29 -18.88
C GLU A 473 36.01 -14.42 -19.27
N TYR A 474 36.25 -13.12 -19.35
CA TYR A 474 35.34 -12.13 -19.92
C TYR A 474 35.72 -11.89 -21.37
N VAL A 475 34.82 -12.19 -22.29
CA VAL A 475 34.99 -11.95 -23.73
C VAL A 475 33.98 -10.90 -24.16
N LEU A 476 34.47 -9.71 -24.50
CA LEU A 476 33.66 -8.64 -25.07
C LEU A 476 33.74 -8.71 -26.60
N SER A 477 32.59 -8.60 -27.24
CA SER A 477 32.49 -8.61 -28.70
C SER A 477 31.63 -7.45 -29.21
N LYS A 478 32.00 -6.89 -30.37
CA LYS A 478 31.27 -5.83 -31.10
C LYS A 478 30.96 -6.33 -32.50
N GLY A 479 29.68 -6.38 -32.89
CA GLY A 479 29.28 -6.91 -34.20
C GLY A 479 29.76 -8.34 -34.47
N GLY A 480 29.85 -9.17 -33.42
CA GLY A 480 30.34 -10.56 -33.50
C GLY A 480 31.86 -10.73 -33.53
N LYS A 481 32.65 -9.65 -33.54
CA LYS A 481 34.12 -9.70 -33.45
C LYS A 481 34.57 -9.46 -32.02
N GLU A 482 35.48 -10.29 -31.52
CA GLU A 482 36.10 -10.13 -30.22
C GLU A 482 36.93 -8.84 -30.18
N VAL A 483 36.66 -7.98 -29.20
CA VAL A 483 37.35 -6.71 -28.96
C VAL A 483 38.18 -6.73 -27.68
N LEU A 484 37.79 -7.53 -26.70
CA LEU A 484 38.54 -7.72 -25.46
C LEU A 484 38.34 -9.15 -24.96
N ARG A 485 39.43 -9.77 -24.49
CA ARG A 485 39.39 -10.99 -23.68
C ARG A 485 40.25 -10.78 -22.46
N GLN A 486 39.67 -11.05 -21.30
CA GLN A 486 40.34 -10.84 -20.04
C GLN A 486 40.02 -11.97 -19.06
N SER A 487 41.07 -12.59 -18.52
CA SER A 487 40.93 -13.57 -17.45
C SER A 487 40.66 -12.88 -16.11
N GLU A 488 39.90 -13.53 -15.23
CA GLU A 488 39.64 -13.07 -13.87
C GLU A 488 40.68 -13.64 -12.90
N ASP A 489 41.18 -12.79 -12.01
CA ASP A 489 41.89 -13.26 -10.82
C ASP A 489 40.88 -13.41 -9.67
N TRP A 490 40.44 -14.65 -9.46
CA TRP A 490 39.41 -14.98 -8.47
C TRP A 490 39.96 -15.24 -7.06
N SER A 491 41.29 -15.12 -6.86
CA SER A 491 41.99 -15.54 -5.64
C SER A 491 41.52 -14.83 -4.34
N GLY A 492 40.81 -13.70 -4.46
CA GLY A 492 40.19 -12.94 -3.36
C GLY A 492 38.65 -12.90 -3.34
N LEU A 493 37.95 -13.60 -4.25
CA LEU A 493 36.50 -13.45 -4.49
C LEU A 493 35.63 -14.60 -3.91
N SER A 494 36.23 -15.53 -3.18
CA SER A 494 35.52 -16.67 -2.58
C SER A 494 34.81 -16.27 -1.29
N ASP A 495 33.48 -16.27 -1.32
CA ASP A 495 32.69 -16.37 -0.10
C ASP A 495 32.77 -17.82 0.41
N SER A 496 32.58 -18.02 1.71
CA SER A 496 32.60 -19.32 2.41
C SER A 496 32.00 -20.49 1.59
N GLY A 497 32.84 -21.48 1.25
CA GLY A 497 32.45 -22.87 0.95
C GLY A 497 31.57 -23.12 -0.29
N GLN A 498 32.18 -23.11 -1.49
CA GLN A 498 31.60 -23.53 -2.80
C GLN A 498 30.81 -22.47 -3.61
N ARG A 499 30.82 -21.20 -3.21
CA ARG A 499 30.29 -20.09 -4.01
C ARG A 499 31.39 -19.08 -4.36
N LEU A 500 31.52 -18.76 -5.64
CA LEU A 500 32.40 -17.69 -6.12
C LEU A 500 31.55 -16.51 -6.62
N THR A 501 31.77 -15.32 -6.08
CA THR A 501 31.04 -14.11 -6.50
C THR A 501 31.92 -13.28 -7.43
N LEU A 502 31.52 -13.17 -8.69
CA LEU A 502 32.18 -12.36 -9.70
C LEU A 502 31.51 -10.99 -9.76
N ALA A 503 32.25 -9.93 -9.44
CA ALA A 503 31.76 -8.56 -9.46
C ALA A 503 32.83 -7.65 -10.09
N ARG A 504 32.64 -7.30 -11.36
CA ARG A 504 33.63 -6.54 -12.14
C ARG A 504 33.04 -5.29 -12.75
N LEU A 505 33.77 -4.18 -12.69
CA LEU A 505 33.46 -2.98 -13.46
C LEU A 505 34.24 -3.01 -14.77
N LEU A 506 33.55 -2.81 -15.89
CA LEU A 506 34.13 -2.66 -17.21
C LEU A 506 34.12 -1.19 -17.64
N PRO A 507 35.29 -0.53 -17.71
CA PRO A 507 35.38 0.84 -18.17
C PRO A 507 34.97 0.99 -19.63
N THR A 508 34.07 1.93 -19.90
CA THR A 508 33.57 2.21 -21.27
C THR A 508 34.31 3.37 -21.95
N THR A 509 35.25 4.03 -21.28
CA THR A 509 35.98 5.21 -21.79
C THR A 509 36.69 4.93 -23.11
N ALA A 510 37.35 3.77 -23.21
CA ALA A 510 38.09 3.33 -24.40
C ALA A 510 37.22 2.62 -25.44
N LEU A 511 35.94 2.36 -25.13
CA LEU A 511 35.02 1.69 -26.04
C LEU A 511 34.32 2.73 -26.94
N GLU A 512 34.21 2.39 -28.22
CA GLU A 512 33.42 3.16 -29.17
C GLU A 512 31.92 2.99 -28.90
N THR A 513 31.09 3.91 -29.39
CA THR A 513 29.64 3.74 -29.36
C THR A 513 29.19 2.55 -30.23
N GLY A 514 28.05 1.96 -29.88
CA GLY A 514 27.44 0.83 -30.58
C GLY A 514 27.12 -0.36 -29.68
N ASP A 515 26.73 -1.47 -30.30
CA ASP A 515 26.24 -2.66 -29.62
C ASP A 515 27.38 -3.64 -29.30
N TYR A 516 27.40 -4.09 -28.05
CA TYR A 516 28.35 -5.04 -27.52
C TYR A 516 27.64 -6.26 -26.92
N GLU A 517 28.32 -7.41 -26.97
CA GLU A 517 27.95 -8.61 -26.23
C GLU A 517 29.13 -9.03 -25.36
N ILE A 518 28.87 -9.14 -24.06
CA ILE A 518 29.79 -9.71 -23.09
C ILE A 518 29.45 -11.16 -22.84
N LYS A 519 30.47 -12.00 -22.83
CA LYS A 519 30.39 -13.42 -22.50
C LYS A 519 31.27 -13.68 -21.29
N VAL A 520 30.71 -14.31 -20.27
CA VAL A 520 31.46 -14.80 -19.11
C VAL A 520 31.58 -16.32 -19.28
N LEU A 521 32.79 -16.77 -19.57
CA LEU A 521 33.14 -18.18 -19.72
C LEU A 521 33.70 -18.67 -18.39
N THR A 522 33.05 -19.65 -17.77
CA THR A 522 33.51 -20.27 -16.53
C THR A 522 33.83 -21.74 -16.79
N LYS A 523 35.08 -22.13 -16.58
CA LYS A 523 35.57 -23.50 -16.74
C LYS A 523 36.02 -24.06 -15.41
N ASP A 524 35.43 -25.17 -14.97
CA ASP A 524 35.87 -25.92 -13.81
C ASP A 524 37.12 -26.75 -14.18
N ARG A 525 38.24 -26.52 -13.48
CA ARG A 525 39.50 -27.23 -13.71
C ARG A 525 39.48 -28.66 -13.16
N VAL A 526 38.65 -28.93 -12.16
CA VAL A 526 38.56 -30.23 -11.50
C VAL A 526 37.49 -31.08 -12.19
N GLY A 527 36.28 -30.53 -12.32
CA GLY A 527 35.15 -31.22 -12.96
C GLY A 527 35.18 -31.20 -14.49
N GLY A 528 36.00 -30.33 -15.12
CA GLY A 528 36.11 -30.18 -16.58
C GLY A 528 34.91 -29.52 -17.25
N GLN A 529 33.88 -29.14 -16.49
CA GLN A 529 32.64 -28.54 -16.98
C GLN A 529 32.87 -27.09 -17.42
N VAL A 530 32.14 -26.63 -18.44
CA VAL A 530 32.21 -25.25 -18.95
C VAL A 530 30.80 -24.67 -19.05
N ILE A 531 30.63 -23.47 -18.53
CA ILE A 531 29.39 -22.68 -18.64
C ILE A 531 29.69 -21.33 -19.29
N GLU A 532 28.77 -20.89 -20.13
CA GLU A 532 28.81 -19.60 -20.81
C GLU A 532 27.55 -18.78 -20.45
N ASN A 533 27.75 -17.56 -19.94
CA ASN A 533 26.68 -16.59 -19.72
C ASN A 533 26.88 -15.39 -20.64
N LYS A 534 25.81 -14.88 -21.26
CA LYS A 534 25.86 -13.78 -22.22
C LYS A 534 25.00 -12.61 -21.78
N GLY A 535 25.48 -11.40 -22.02
CA GLY A 535 24.72 -10.16 -21.83
C GLY A 535 24.99 -9.21 -22.99
N LYS A 536 23.95 -8.52 -23.46
CA LYS A 536 24.07 -7.49 -24.50
C LYS A 536 23.89 -6.12 -23.89
N PHE A 537 24.64 -5.14 -24.40
CA PHE A 537 24.50 -3.75 -24.00
C PHE A 537 24.94 -2.82 -25.13
N THR A 538 24.45 -1.59 -25.11
CA THR A 538 24.75 -0.56 -26.09
C THR A 538 25.45 0.61 -25.40
N ILE A 539 26.53 1.10 -26.02
CA ILE A 539 27.22 2.30 -25.55
C ILE A 539 26.74 3.49 -26.40
N VAL A 540 26.20 4.50 -25.73
CA VAL A 540 25.80 5.78 -26.31
C VAL A 540 26.76 6.89 -25.88
N GLN A 541 26.65 8.04 -26.52
CA GLN A 541 27.54 9.18 -26.32
C GLN A 541 27.48 9.76 -24.91
#